data_AF-A0A5C0DM65-F1
#
_entry.id   AF-A0A5C0DM65-F1
#
_cell.length_a   1.000
_cell.length_b   1.000
_cell.length_c   1.000
_cell.angle_alpha   90.00
_cell.angle_beta   90.00
_cell.angle_gamma   90.00
#
_symmetry.space_group_name_H-M   'P 1'
#
loop_
_entity.id
_entity.type
_entity.pdbx_description
1 polymer ?
#
loop_
_entity_poly.entity_id
_entity_poly.type
_entity_poly.pdbx_seq_one_letter_code
_entity_poly.pdbx_strand_id
1 'polypeptide(L)'
;MTSNFAFLKQLYNAFDPFRPLPAGDPAYVDCTDVRGDGDILEAVGKEILYSDRKTCQLYAGHRGAGKSTELLRLQKDLDENGFFVVYFAADEADIDPEDVQYTDILLACTRNILTAFKDRTDSQAVLNWLKERCEDLKDLLQTKISIDELSIEAQVSQFAKITTKIRSEPSERRKIRDLINPHTTTLTEALNEFIRDAKKIFLQDITN
;
A
#
# COMPACT_ATOMS: atom_id res chain seq x y z
N MET A 1 -45.35 -5.95 -12.12
CA MET A 1 -44.49 -4.79 -11.78
C MET A 1 -43.30 -5.12 -10.88
N THR A 2 -43.25 -6.30 -10.23
CA THR A 2 -42.15 -6.72 -9.35
C THR A 2 -40.89 -7.23 -10.07
N SER A 3 -40.96 -7.65 -11.34
CA SER A 3 -39.78 -8.18 -12.06
C SER A 3 -38.75 -7.10 -12.42
N ASN A 4 -39.18 -5.84 -12.64
CA ASN A 4 -38.27 -4.77 -13.03
C ASN A 4 -37.41 -4.31 -11.84
N PHE A 5 -37.98 -4.19 -10.64
CA PHE A 5 -37.21 -3.79 -9.46
C PHE A 5 -36.18 -4.85 -9.05
N ALA A 6 -36.56 -6.13 -9.07
CA ALA A 6 -35.63 -7.22 -8.73
C ALA A 6 -34.44 -7.28 -9.71
N PHE A 7 -34.71 -7.14 -11.01
CA PHE A 7 -33.68 -7.10 -12.04
C PHE A 7 -32.77 -5.87 -11.91
N LEU A 8 -33.33 -4.67 -11.74
CA LEU A 8 -32.55 -3.45 -11.55
C LEU A 8 -31.71 -3.50 -10.26
N LYS A 9 -32.25 -4.07 -9.18
CA LYS A 9 -31.51 -4.29 -7.94
C LYS A 9 -30.34 -5.24 -8.18
N GLN A 10 -30.56 -6.34 -8.92
CA GLN A 10 -29.48 -7.27 -9.25
C GLN A 10 -28.40 -6.58 -10.08
N LEU A 11 -28.78 -5.82 -11.10
CA LEU A 11 -27.85 -5.09 -11.97
C LEU A 11 -27.07 -4.03 -11.18
N TYR A 12 -27.73 -3.23 -10.34
CA TYR A 12 -27.06 -2.24 -9.48
C TYR A 12 -26.02 -2.89 -8.55
N ASN A 13 -26.36 -4.02 -7.93
CA ASN A 13 -25.43 -4.72 -7.04
C ASN A 13 -24.31 -5.48 -7.78
N ALA A 14 -24.49 -5.76 -9.07
CA ALA A 14 -23.45 -6.37 -9.91
C ALA A 14 -22.40 -5.34 -10.37
N PHE A 15 -22.76 -4.06 -10.47
CA PHE A 15 -21.89 -2.98 -10.95
C PHE A 15 -21.73 -1.89 -9.89
N ASP A 16 -21.07 -2.20 -8.77
CA ASP A 16 -20.71 -1.19 -7.76
C ASP A 16 -19.60 -0.27 -8.31
N PRO A 17 -19.89 1.01 -8.64
CA PRO A 17 -18.92 1.91 -9.27
C PRO A 17 -17.78 2.33 -8.32
N PHE A 18 -17.89 2.00 -7.03
CA PHE A 18 -16.88 2.30 -6.02
C PHE A 18 -15.93 1.13 -5.77
N ARG A 19 -16.19 -0.04 -6.38
CA ARG A 19 -15.29 -1.19 -6.29
C ARG A 19 -14.46 -1.31 -7.56
N PRO A 20 -13.13 -1.31 -7.47
CA PRO A 20 -12.31 -1.64 -8.62
C PRO A 20 -12.53 -3.10 -9.03
N LEU A 21 -12.45 -3.36 -10.34
CA LEU A 21 -12.51 -4.73 -10.84
C LEU A 21 -11.14 -5.40 -10.63
N PRO A 22 -11.09 -6.66 -10.16
CA PRO A 22 -9.84 -7.40 -10.12
C PRO A 22 -9.31 -7.67 -11.54
N ALA A 23 -8.01 -7.92 -11.65
CA ALA A 23 -7.41 -8.24 -12.94
C ALA A 23 -8.00 -9.53 -13.52
N GLY A 24 -8.47 -9.47 -14.77
CA GLY A 24 -9.12 -10.60 -15.46
C GLY A 24 -10.60 -10.77 -15.13
N ASP A 25 -11.24 -9.82 -14.43
CA ASP A 25 -12.68 -9.83 -14.22
C ASP A 25 -13.43 -9.81 -15.57
N PRO A 26 -14.41 -10.71 -15.80
CA PRO A 26 -15.16 -10.76 -17.06
C PRO A 26 -16.04 -9.53 -17.31
N ALA A 27 -16.31 -8.71 -16.30
CA ALA A 27 -17.01 -7.44 -16.44
C ALA A 27 -16.10 -6.32 -16.96
N TYR A 28 -14.78 -6.55 -17.06
CA TYR A 28 -13.87 -5.58 -17.65
C TYR A 28 -14.16 -5.40 -19.14
N VAL A 29 -14.30 -4.15 -19.56
CA VAL A 29 -14.47 -3.77 -20.96
C VAL A 29 -13.28 -2.91 -21.34
N ASP A 30 -12.55 -3.35 -22.36
CA ASP A 30 -11.48 -2.56 -22.95
C ASP A 30 -12.10 -1.40 -23.74
N CYS A 31 -11.85 -0.18 -23.25
CA CYS A 31 -12.32 1.05 -23.85
C CYS A 31 -11.19 1.83 -24.54
N THR A 32 -10.03 1.22 -24.81
CA THR A 32 -8.85 1.90 -25.36
C THR A 32 -9.18 2.65 -26.66
N ASP A 33 -9.93 2.01 -27.58
CA ASP A 33 -10.36 2.59 -28.85
C ASP A 33 -11.13 3.92 -28.73
N VAL A 34 -11.80 4.16 -27.59
CA VAL A 34 -12.63 5.36 -27.35
C VAL A 34 -12.09 6.28 -26.27
N ARG A 35 -11.18 5.77 -25.41
CA ARG A 35 -10.54 6.51 -24.32
C ARG A 35 -9.29 7.27 -24.81
N GLY A 36 -8.67 6.83 -25.91
CA GLY A 36 -7.45 7.40 -26.50
C GLY A 36 -6.19 6.62 -26.12
N ASP A 37 -5.02 7.16 -26.51
CA ASP A 37 -3.71 6.49 -26.52
C ASP A 37 -3.06 6.28 -25.12
N GLY A 38 -3.74 5.61 -24.20
CA GLY A 38 -3.20 5.42 -22.86
C GLY A 38 -3.54 4.08 -22.24
N ASP A 39 -2.96 2.99 -22.75
CA ASP A 39 -2.88 1.75 -21.97
C ASP A 39 -1.83 1.93 -20.86
N ILE A 40 -2.25 1.66 -19.62
CA ILE A 40 -1.38 1.74 -18.45
C ILE A 40 -0.20 0.77 -18.56
N LEU A 41 -0.39 -0.39 -19.20
CA LEU A 41 0.68 -1.38 -19.39
C LEU A 41 1.77 -0.83 -20.31
N GLU A 42 1.41 0.00 -21.27
CA GLU A 42 2.38 0.65 -22.15
C GLU A 42 2.98 1.91 -21.54
N ALA A 43 2.18 2.79 -20.96
CA ALA A 43 2.62 4.09 -20.48
C ALA A 43 3.38 4.00 -19.14
N VAL A 44 2.96 3.11 -18.24
CA VAL A 44 3.54 2.93 -16.90
C VAL A 44 4.30 1.61 -16.82
N GLY A 45 3.70 0.52 -17.32
CA GLY A 45 4.31 -0.81 -17.28
C GLY A 45 5.67 -0.84 -17.95
N LYS A 46 5.78 -0.47 -19.24
CA LYS A 46 7.06 -0.50 -19.97
C LYS A 46 8.19 0.28 -19.26
N GLU A 47 7.89 1.44 -18.68
CA GLU A 47 8.90 2.22 -17.92
C GLU A 47 9.37 1.46 -16.67
N ILE A 48 8.48 0.74 -15.97
CA ILE A 48 8.83 -0.11 -14.83
C ILE A 48 9.64 -1.32 -15.29
N LEU A 49 9.22 -2.00 -16.37
CA LEU A 49 9.88 -3.20 -16.87
C LEU A 49 11.30 -2.94 -17.40
N TYR A 50 11.50 -1.84 -18.13
CA TYR A 50 12.75 -1.60 -18.88
C TYR A 50 13.77 -0.75 -18.13
N SER A 51 13.38 -0.12 -17.01
CA SER A 51 14.28 0.77 -16.28
C SER A 51 15.19 0.01 -15.31
N ASP A 52 16.50 0.12 -15.51
CA ASP A 52 17.52 -0.35 -14.54
C ASP A 52 17.60 0.53 -13.28
N ARG A 53 16.97 1.70 -13.29
CA ARG A 53 16.92 2.63 -12.15
C ARG A 53 15.56 2.58 -11.46
N LYS A 54 15.52 2.99 -10.19
CA LYS A 54 14.27 3.22 -9.46
C LYS A 54 13.47 4.33 -10.16
N THR A 55 12.21 4.08 -10.46
CA THR A 55 11.31 5.03 -11.12
C THR A 55 10.13 5.37 -10.21
N CYS A 56 9.43 6.47 -10.52
CA CYS A 56 8.23 6.91 -9.83
C CYS A 56 7.26 7.46 -10.87
N GLN A 57 6.06 6.90 -10.92
CA GLN A 57 5.05 7.23 -11.92
C GLN A 57 3.81 7.81 -11.25
N LEU A 58 3.29 8.89 -11.83
CA LEU A 58 2.03 9.49 -11.41
C LEU A 58 0.95 9.10 -12.42
N TYR A 59 -0.02 8.30 -11.97
CA TYR A 59 -1.20 7.95 -12.76
C TYR A 59 -2.43 8.69 -12.21
N ALA A 60 -2.85 9.75 -12.90
CA ALA A 60 -3.87 10.69 -12.43
C ALA A 60 -5.13 10.71 -13.31
N GLY A 61 -6.24 11.16 -12.73
CA GLY A 61 -7.52 11.28 -13.43
C GLY A 61 -8.71 11.38 -12.46
N HIS A 62 -9.90 11.61 -12.97
CA HIS A 62 -11.11 11.82 -12.15
C HIS A 62 -11.50 10.60 -11.30
N ARG A 63 -12.17 10.83 -10.16
CA ARG A 63 -12.76 9.77 -9.34
C ARG A 63 -13.80 9.00 -10.18
N GLY A 64 -13.79 7.67 -10.09
CA GLY A 64 -14.66 6.81 -10.90
C GLY A 64 -14.18 6.55 -12.34
N ALA A 65 -13.05 7.12 -12.78
CA ALA A 65 -12.51 6.88 -14.13
C ALA A 65 -11.87 5.48 -14.33
N GLY A 66 -11.99 4.57 -13.35
CA GLY A 66 -11.44 3.21 -13.43
C GLY A 66 -9.95 3.06 -13.08
N LYS A 67 -9.28 4.11 -12.58
CA LYS A 67 -7.83 4.08 -12.30
C LYS A 67 -7.37 2.90 -11.43
N SER A 68 -8.11 2.60 -10.36
CA SER A 68 -7.77 1.49 -9.47
C SER A 68 -7.91 0.13 -10.18
N THR A 69 -8.89 -0.03 -11.07
CA THR A 69 -9.00 -1.22 -11.94
C THR A 69 -7.79 -1.33 -12.86
N GLU A 70 -7.37 -0.24 -13.49
CA GLU A 70 -6.18 -0.23 -14.36
C GLU A 70 -4.89 -0.54 -13.58
N LEU A 71 -4.76 -0.04 -12.34
CA LEU A 71 -3.63 -0.38 -11.47
C LEU A 71 -3.61 -1.87 -11.07
N LEU A 72 -4.77 -2.50 -10.86
CA LEU A 72 -4.85 -3.94 -10.60
C LEU A 72 -4.48 -4.77 -11.85
N ARG A 73 -4.85 -4.30 -13.04
CA ARG A 73 -4.38 -4.89 -14.31
C ARG A 73 -2.85 -4.79 -14.43
N LEU A 74 -2.29 -3.61 -14.14
CA LEU A 74 -0.85 -3.39 -14.12
C LEU A 74 -0.14 -4.27 -13.07
N GLN A 75 -0.73 -4.42 -11.88
CA GLN A 75 -0.21 -5.32 -10.86
C GLN A 75 -0.06 -6.74 -11.41
N LYS A 76 -1.11 -7.30 -12.01
CA LYS A 76 -1.06 -8.64 -12.58
C LYS A 76 0.02 -8.77 -13.66
N ASP A 77 0.09 -7.81 -14.59
CA ASP A 77 1.10 -7.81 -15.65
C ASP A 77 2.53 -7.77 -15.08
N LEU A 78 2.78 -6.93 -14.07
CA LEU A 78 4.08 -6.87 -13.40
C LEU A 78 4.40 -8.17 -12.64
N ASP A 79 3.45 -8.74 -11.93
CA ASP A 79 3.61 -10.02 -11.22
C ASP A 79 3.96 -11.15 -12.21
N GLU A 80 3.30 -11.21 -13.38
CA GLU A 80 3.59 -12.16 -14.46
C GLU A 80 4.98 -11.95 -15.09
N ASN A 81 5.50 -10.72 -15.04
CA ASN A 81 6.85 -10.37 -15.47
C ASN A 81 7.91 -10.46 -14.35
N GLY A 82 7.60 -11.14 -13.24
CA GLY A 82 8.55 -11.47 -12.17
C GLY A 82 8.80 -10.35 -11.16
N PHE A 83 7.96 -9.31 -11.15
CA PHE A 83 7.97 -8.32 -10.08
C PHE A 83 7.20 -8.84 -8.86
N PHE A 84 7.53 -8.28 -7.69
CA PHE A 84 6.71 -8.45 -6.50
C PHE A 84 6.02 -7.12 -6.21
N VAL A 85 4.72 -7.05 -6.50
CA VAL A 85 3.94 -5.81 -6.35
C VAL A 85 3.29 -5.74 -4.97
N VAL A 86 3.57 -4.67 -4.23
CA VAL A 86 2.87 -4.34 -2.99
C VAL A 86 1.77 -3.32 -3.31
N TYR A 87 0.55 -3.81 -3.49
CA TYR A 87 -0.63 -2.96 -3.70
C TYR A 87 -1.31 -2.63 -2.37
N PHE A 88 -1.66 -1.36 -2.17
CA PHE A 88 -2.52 -0.92 -1.07
C PHE A 88 -3.38 0.28 -1.51
N ALA A 89 -4.66 0.23 -1.19
CA ALA A 89 -5.58 1.31 -1.48
C ALA A 89 -5.50 2.39 -0.38
N ALA A 90 -5.47 3.66 -0.81
CA ALA A 90 -5.35 4.80 0.11
C ALA A 90 -6.56 4.96 1.04
N ASP A 91 -7.75 4.56 0.60
CA ASP A 91 -9.02 4.75 1.30
C ASP A 91 -9.39 3.64 2.28
N GLU A 92 -8.68 2.50 2.28
CA GLU A 92 -9.11 1.33 3.05
C GLU A 92 -8.62 1.30 4.50
N ALA A 93 -7.48 1.90 4.86
CA ALA A 93 -7.00 1.79 6.25
C ALA A 93 -6.06 2.86 6.77
N ASP A 94 -5.19 3.43 5.92
CA ASP A 94 -3.95 4.01 6.44
C ASP A 94 -3.91 5.53 6.52
N ILE A 95 -4.67 6.20 5.66
CA ILE A 95 -4.62 7.66 5.54
C ILE A 95 -6.02 8.26 5.52
N ASP A 96 -6.13 9.52 5.94
CA ASP A 96 -7.32 10.33 5.77
C ASP A 96 -7.21 11.11 4.46
N PRO A 97 -8.02 10.83 3.43
CA PRO A 97 -7.93 11.49 2.13
C PRO A 97 -8.10 13.01 2.19
N GLU A 98 -8.80 13.53 3.20
CA GLU A 98 -9.10 14.97 3.34
C GLU A 98 -7.98 15.76 4.04
N ASP A 99 -7.07 15.07 4.74
CA ASP A 99 -5.92 15.66 5.45
C ASP A 99 -4.76 14.65 5.43
N VAL A 100 -4.25 14.37 4.23
CA VAL A 100 -3.07 13.53 4.02
C VAL A 100 -1.81 14.37 3.96
N GLN A 101 -0.77 13.94 4.66
CA GLN A 101 0.59 14.48 4.58
C GLN A 101 1.58 13.41 4.15
N TYR A 102 2.77 13.84 3.69
CA TYR A 102 3.80 12.92 3.19
C TYR A 102 4.18 11.84 4.22
N THR A 103 4.18 12.19 5.51
CA THR A 103 4.52 11.28 6.61
C THR A 103 3.48 10.17 6.76
N ASP A 104 2.20 10.46 6.52
CA ASP A 104 1.15 9.44 6.57
C ASP A 104 1.31 8.45 5.41
N ILE A 105 1.66 8.94 4.22
CA ILE A 105 1.98 8.10 3.06
C ILE A 105 3.19 7.21 3.37
N LEU A 106 4.25 7.76 3.96
CA LEU A 106 5.44 7.00 4.33
C LEU A 106 5.13 5.89 5.35
N LEU A 107 4.27 6.17 6.33
CA LEU A 107 3.84 5.19 7.34
C LEU A 107 2.92 4.13 6.74
N ALA A 108 2.02 4.52 5.82
CA ALA A 108 1.20 3.59 5.04
C ALA A 108 2.08 2.64 4.21
N CYS A 109 3.05 3.18 3.48
CA CYS A 109 4.04 2.38 2.74
C CYS A 109 4.78 1.42 3.68
N THR A 110 5.25 1.91 4.83
CA THR A 110 5.97 1.10 5.81
C THR A 110 5.11 -0.06 6.29
N ARG A 111 3.86 0.19 6.72
CA ARG A 111 2.94 -0.86 7.17
C ARG A 111 2.69 -1.89 6.09
N ASN A 112 2.37 -1.48 4.87
CA ASN A 112 1.98 -2.39 3.79
C ASN A 112 3.19 -3.19 3.27
N ILE A 113 4.39 -2.62 3.23
CA ILE A 113 5.62 -3.35 2.90
C ILE A 113 5.92 -4.39 4.00
N LEU A 114 5.90 -4.00 5.28
CA LEU A 114 6.09 -4.96 6.38
C LEU A 114 5.09 -6.12 6.30
N THR A 115 3.82 -5.81 6.01
CA THR A 115 2.74 -6.80 5.87
C THR A 115 3.02 -7.76 4.71
N ALA A 116 3.46 -7.24 3.55
CA ALA A 116 3.72 -8.05 2.37
C ALA A 116 4.88 -9.04 2.53
N PHE A 117 5.82 -8.73 3.42
CA PHE A 117 7.01 -9.55 3.68
C PHE A 117 7.01 -10.26 5.03
N LYS A 118 5.94 -10.18 5.82
CA LYS A 118 5.90 -10.70 7.21
C LYS A 118 6.30 -12.17 7.35
N ASP A 119 5.92 -12.99 6.38
CA ASP A 119 6.18 -14.44 6.39
C ASP A 119 7.43 -14.82 5.55
N ARG A 120 8.21 -13.82 5.09
CA ARG A 120 9.27 -14.00 4.09
C ARG A 120 10.63 -13.42 4.49
N THR A 121 10.73 -12.75 5.62
CA THR A 121 11.97 -12.18 6.14
C THR A 121 11.95 -12.15 7.65
N ASP A 122 13.12 -12.05 8.27
CA ASP A 122 13.27 -11.82 9.70
C ASP A 122 13.91 -10.44 9.98
N SER A 123 13.98 -9.56 8.98
CA SER A 123 14.66 -8.27 9.10
C SER A 123 14.05 -7.42 10.22
N GLN A 124 14.93 -6.94 11.10
CA GLN A 124 14.58 -6.13 12.26
C GLN A 124 14.86 -4.65 12.04
N ALA A 125 15.23 -4.21 10.84
CA ALA A 125 15.67 -2.84 10.58
C ALA A 125 14.61 -1.79 10.99
N VAL A 126 13.36 -1.96 10.55
CA VAL A 126 12.25 -1.06 10.91
C VAL A 126 11.89 -1.18 12.39
N LEU A 127 11.97 -2.38 12.98
CA LEU A 127 11.76 -2.55 14.42
C LEU A 127 12.79 -1.83 15.26
N ASN A 128 14.07 -1.95 14.91
CA ASN A 128 15.16 -1.30 15.62
C ASN A 128 15.00 0.22 15.56
N TRP A 129 14.64 0.74 14.39
CA TRP A 129 14.29 2.14 14.22
C TRP A 129 13.13 2.57 15.14
N LEU A 130 12.09 1.74 15.24
CA LEU A 130 10.93 2.01 16.11
C LEU A 130 11.33 1.97 17.60
N LYS A 131 12.18 1.02 18.02
CA LYS A 131 12.64 0.86 19.41
C LYS A 131 13.38 2.08 19.93
N GLU A 132 14.24 2.69 19.12
CA GLU A 132 14.95 3.92 19.47
C GLU A 132 13.99 5.08 19.79
N ARG A 133 12.75 5.01 19.30
CA ARG A 133 11.70 6.03 19.42
C ARG A 133 10.50 5.55 20.23
N CYS A 134 10.57 4.34 20.80
CA CYS A 134 9.50 3.78 21.60
C CYS A 134 9.21 4.64 22.82
N GLU A 135 10.20 5.33 23.40
CA GLU A 135 9.95 6.20 24.56
C GLU A 135 9.02 7.36 24.22
N ASP A 136 9.23 8.00 23.07
CA ASP A 136 8.39 9.11 22.60
C ASP A 136 7.02 8.63 22.12
N LEU A 137 6.94 7.40 21.58
CA LEU A 137 5.71 6.79 21.06
C LEU A 137 4.90 6.00 22.11
N LYS A 138 5.46 5.76 23.32
CA LYS A 138 4.82 4.97 24.39
C LYS A 138 3.45 5.53 24.78
N ASP A 139 3.38 6.86 24.96
CA ASP A 139 2.14 7.55 25.36
C ASP A 139 1.07 7.48 24.27
N LEU A 140 1.48 7.55 23.01
CA LEU A 140 0.60 7.47 21.85
C LEU A 140 0.10 6.05 21.60
N LEU A 141 0.94 5.04 21.77
CA LEU A 141 0.56 3.66 21.49
C LEU A 141 -0.23 3.03 22.63
N GLN A 142 -0.26 3.65 23.82
CA GLN A 142 -0.93 3.15 25.04
C GLN A 142 -0.67 1.66 25.34
N THR A 143 0.38 1.13 24.72
CA THR A 143 0.77 -0.26 24.77
C THR A 143 2.11 -0.20 25.47
N LYS A 144 2.29 -0.96 26.55
CA LYS A 144 3.64 -1.39 26.92
C LYS A 144 4.14 -2.14 25.69
N ILE A 145 4.88 -1.47 24.82
CA ILE A 145 5.56 -2.14 23.73
C ILE A 145 6.43 -3.15 24.47
N SER A 146 5.98 -4.39 24.50
CA SER A 146 6.75 -5.49 25.06
C SER A 146 7.78 -5.71 23.99
N ILE A 147 8.88 -4.98 24.12
CA ILE A 147 10.06 -5.03 23.25
C ILE A 147 10.61 -6.47 23.18
N ASP A 148 10.14 -7.34 24.09
CA ASP A 148 10.55 -8.70 24.31
C ASP A 148 9.92 -9.74 23.36
N GLU A 149 8.86 -9.42 22.59
CA GLU A 149 8.30 -10.33 21.57
C GLU A 149 8.54 -9.79 20.14
N LEU A 150 9.67 -10.22 19.56
CA LEU A 150 10.33 -9.69 18.37
C LEU A 150 9.91 -10.40 17.07
N SER A 151 8.63 -10.33 16.70
CA SER A 151 8.15 -10.88 15.43
C SER A 151 7.79 -9.77 14.43
N ILE A 152 7.80 -10.07 13.12
CA ILE A 152 7.35 -9.09 12.11
C ILE A 152 5.85 -8.82 12.26
N GLU A 153 5.05 -9.78 12.73
CA GLU A 153 3.64 -9.57 13.05
C GLU A 153 3.47 -8.49 14.12
N ALA A 154 4.35 -8.45 15.12
CA ALA A 154 4.35 -7.38 16.11
C ALA A 154 4.64 -6.02 15.45
N GLN A 155 5.63 -5.94 14.54
CA GLN A 155 5.92 -4.71 13.79
C GLN A 155 4.70 -4.24 12.97
N VAL A 156 4.10 -5.14 12.20
CA VAL A 156 2.90 -4.88 11.40
C VAL A 156 1.76 -4.36 12.28
N SER A 157 1.53 -5.00 13.43
CA SER A 157 0.50 -4.60 14.38
C SER A 157 0.74 -3.19 14.94
N GLN A 158 1.98 -2.85 15.30
CA GLN A 158 2.30 -1.52 15.81
C GLN A 158 2.09 -0.45 14.74
N PHE A 159 2.58 -0.65 13.52
CA PHE A 159 2.35 0.29 12.43
C PHE A 159 0.88 0.39 12.04
N ALA A 160 0.10 -0.69 12.11
CA ALA A 160 -1.34 -0.65 11.90
C ALA A 160 -2.07 0.22 12.95
N LYS A 161 -1.64 0.17 14.22
CA LYS A 161 -2.17 1.05 15.27
C LYS A 161 -1.84 2.51 14.99
N ILE A 162 -0.60 2.79 14.58
CA ILE A 162 -0.15 4.14 14.22
C ILE A 162 -0.99 4.69 13.06
N THR A 163 -1.09 3.96 11.95
CA THR A 163 -1.83 4.43 10.77
C THR A 163 -3.33 4.54 11.04
N THR A 164 -3.91 3.65 11.85
CA THR A 164 -5.30 3.77 12.31
C THR A 164 -5.52 5.05 13.10
N LYS A 165 -4.67 5.36 14.09
CA LYS A 165 -4.80 6.60 14.89
C LYS A 165 -4.62 7.85 14.05
N ILE A 166 -3.64 7.85 13.14
CA ILE A 166 -3.47 8.92 12.15
C ILE A 166 -4.78 9.11 11.37
N ARG A 167 -5.39 8.03 10.88
CA ARG A 167 -6.62 8.12 10.10
C ARG A 167 -7.81 8.62 10.93
N SER A 168 -8.05 8.07 12.12
CA SER A 168 -9.32 8.27 12.85
C SER A 168 -9.32 9.41 13.88
N GLU A 169 -8.15 9.87 14.35
CA GLU A 169 -8.05 10.77 15.50
C GLU A 169 -7.22 12.03 15.17
N PRO A 170 -7.85 13.19 14.85
CA PRO A 170 -7.12 14.40 14.44
C PRO A 170 -6.09 14.92 15.46
N SER A 171 -6.37 14.80 16.76
CA SER A 171 -5.44 15.21 17.82
C SER A 171 -4.21 14.30 17.90
N GLU A 172 -4.41 12.99 17.78
CA GLU A 172 -3.32 12.00 17.81
C GLU A 172 -2.53 12.04 16.51
N ARG A 173 -3.18 12.22 15.36
CA ARG A 173 -2.56 12.45 14.05
C ARG A 173 -1.49 13.54 14.14
N ARG A 174 -1.82 14.70 14.71
CA ARG A 174 -0.88 15.80 14.86
C ARG A 174 0.32 15.43 15.74
N LYS A 175 0.08 14.81 16.90
CA LYS A 175 1.14 14.36 17.80
C LYS A 175 2.07 13.35 17.13
N ILE A 176 1.50 12.34 16.45
CA ILE A 176 2.25 11.32 15.73
C ILE A 176 3.11 11.96 14.64
N ARG A 177 2.55 12.90 13.86
CA ARG A 177 3.30 13.65 12.85
C ARG A 177 4.45 14.44 13.47
N ASP A 178 4.22 15.17 14.56
CA ASP A 178 5.24 15.98 15.24
C ASP A 178 6.41 15.11 15.73
N LEU A 179 6.15 13.88 16.17
CA LEU A 179 7.19 12.93 16.58
C LEU A 179 7.93 12.26 15.41
N ILE A 180 7.24 11.94 14.33
CA ILE A 180 7.81 11.15 13.23
C ILE A 180 8.49 12.05 12.19
N ASN A 181 7.98 13.27 11.96
CA ASN A 181 8.52 14.23 10.99
C ASN A 181 10.04 14.45 11.09
N PRO A 182 10.65 14.59 12.28
CA PRO A 182 12.10 14.75 12.43
C PRO A 182 12.91 13.50 12.04
N HIS A 183 12.26 12.36 11.82
CA HIS A 183 12.89 11.06 11.68
C HIS A 183 12.54 10.33 10.38
N THR A 184 11.86 10.99 9.44
CA THR A 184 11.44 10.38 8.18
C THR A 184 12.61 9.93 7.30
N THR A 185 13.75 10.62 7.34
CA THR A 185 14.99 10.17 6.69
C THR A 185 15.46 8.84 7.26
N THR A 186 15.60 8.74 8.58
CA THR A 186 16.03 7.50 9.25
C THR A 186 15.03 6.35 9.10
N LEU A 187 13.73 6.66 9.01
CA LEU A 187 12.69 5.68 8.69
C LEU A 187 12.86 5.14 7.26
N THR A 188 13.14 6.04 6.32
CA THR A 188 13.38 5.68 4.91
C THR A 188 14.63 4.82 4.78
N GLU A 189 15.69 5.10 5.54
CA GLU A 189 16.89 4.27 5.60
C GLU A 189 16.60 2.87 6.14
N ALA A 190 15.90 2.78 7.28
CA ALA A 190 15.49 1.51 7.88
C ALA A 190 14.57 0.69 6.95
N LEU A 191 13.65 1.33 6.25
CA LEU A 191 12.76 0.69 5.28
C LEU A 191 13.55 0.20 4.05
N ASN A 192 14.52 0.97 3.55
CA ASN A 192 15.37 0.52 2.45
C ASN A 192 16.28 -0.65 2.86
N GLU A 193 16.75 -0.69 4.11
CA GLU A 193 17.45 -1.85 4.67
C GLU A 193 16.56 -3.08 4.73
N PHE A 194 15.35 -2.94 5.28
CA PHE A 194 14.35 -4.01 5.31
C PHE A 194 14.06 -4.58 3.91
N ILE A 195 13.83 -3.72 2.92
CA ILE A 195 13.59 -4.14 1.53
C ILE A 195 14.81 -4.87 0.96
N ARG A 196 16.04 -4.41 1.23
CA ARG A 196 17.25 -5.09 0.76
C ARG A 196 17.38 -6.48 1.37
N ASP A 197 17.08 -6.64 2.66
CA ASP A 197 17.13 -7.94 3.32
C ASP A 197 16.07 -8.89 2.77
N ALA A 198 14.84 -8.40 2.62
CA ALA A 198 13.76 -9.19 2.03
C ALA A 198 14.08 -9.63 0.59
N LYS A 199 14.73 -8.78 -0.22
CA LYS A 199 15.16 -9.13 -1.58
C LYS A 199 16.20 -10.25 -1.63
N LYS A 200 17.10 -10.34 -0.64
CA LYS A 200 18.12 -11.42 -0.61
C LYS A 200 17.48 -12.80 -0.55
N ILE A 201 16.36 -12.91 0.17
CA ILE A 201 15.61 -14.17 0.34
C ILE A 201 14.94 -14.55 -0.98
N PHE A 202 14.28 -13.59 -1.65
CA PHE A 202 13.65 -13.81 -2.95
C PHE A 202 14.62 -14.30 -4.04
N LEU A 203 15.86 -13.81 -4.05
CA LEU A 203 16.86 -14.26 -5.02
C LEU A 203 17.34 -15.70 -4.74
N GLN A 204 17.29 -16.17 -3.49
CA GLN A 204 17.65 -17.54 -3.14
C GLN A 204 16.58 -18.54 -3.57
N ASP A 205 15.30 -18.16 -3.54
CA ASP A 205 14.18 -19.02 -3.96
C ASP A 205 14.08 -19.20 -5.49
N ILE A 206 14.61 -18.26 -6.27
CA ILE A 206 14.63 -18.36 -7.75
C ILE A 206 15.82 -19.22 -8.25
N THR A 207 16.84 -19.43 -7.40
CA THR A 207 18.07 -20.12 -7.78
C THR A 207 18.09 -21.61 -7.33
N ASN A 208 17.06 -22.06 -6.62
CA ASN A 208 16.85 -23.46 -6.20
C ASN A 208 15.65 -24.07 -6.93
#